data_AF-A0A2K8SUC2-F1
#
_entry.id   AF-A0A2K8SUC2-F1
#
_cell.length_a   1.000
_cell.length_b   1.000
_cell.length_c   1.000
_cell.angle_alpha   90.00
_cell.angle_beta   90.00
_cell.angle_gamma   90.00
#
_symmetry.space_group_name_H-M   'P 1'
#
loop_
_entity.id
_entity.type
_entity.pdbx_description
1 polymer ?
#
loop_
_entity_poly.entity_id
_entity_poly.type
_entity_poly.pdbx_seq_one_letter_code
_entity_poly.pdbx_strand_id
1 'polypeptide(L)'
;MFLQGHEDWVNSVAFSPDGQRIVSGSNDKTVRLWDVNGQPIGQPFVGHEDWVRSVAFSPDSQRIVSGSDDETIRIWDATTGDCLRVISYKFCAGLNITGVTGLTSAQRIALKLMGAIDNS
;
A
#
# COMPACT_ATOMS: atom_id res chain seq x y z
N MET A 1 13.68 23.64 -12.59
CA MET A 1 12.67 23.57 -11.52
C MET A 1 12.61 22.12 -11.08
N PHE A 2 13.22 21.78 -9.95
CA PHE A 2 13.20 20.43 -9.39
C PHE A 2 12.00 20.32 -8.46
N LEU A 3 11.17 19.29 -8.63
CA LEU A 3 10.17 18.92 -7.64
C LEU A 3 10.92 18.36 -6.41
N GLN A 4 11.28 19.23 -5.46
CA GLN A 4 11.77 18.78 -4.16
C GLN A 4 10.61 18.13 -3.40
N GLY A 5 10.63 16.81 -3.29
CA GLY A 5 9.70 16.10 -2.43
C GLY A 5 10.10 14.66 -2.21
N HIS A 6 10.02 13.82 -3.25
CA HIS A 6 10.46 12.43 -3.10
C HIS A 6 11.97 12.35 -2.85
N GLU A 7 12.36 11.44 -1.96
CA GLU A 7 13.76 11.24 -1.55
C GLU A 7 14.43 10.10 -2.33
N ASP A 8 13.67 9.41 -3.18
CA ASP A 8 14.13 8.31 -4.04
C ASP A 8 13.30 8.26 -5.34
N TRP A 9 13.58 7.29 -6.22
CA TRP A 9 12.98 7.12 -7.55
C TRP A 9 11.46 7.15 -7.52
N VAL A 10 10.90 8.03 -8.34
CA VAL A 10 9.46 8.06 -8.63
C VAL A 10 9.15 6.97 -9.65
N ASN A 11 8.33 5.99 -9.26
CA ASN A 11 8.00 4.84 -10.10
C ASN A 11 6.74 5.06 -10.95
N SER A 12 5.78 5.84 -10.43
CA SER A 12 4.46 6.00 -11.05
C SER A 12 3.91 7.39 -10.78
N VAL A 13 3.18 7.94 -11.75
CA VAL A 13 2.46 9.22 -11.65
C VAL A 13 1.09 9.10 -12.33
N ALA A 14 0.10 9.82 -11.85
CA ALA A 14 -1.22 9.91 -12.48
C ALA A 14 -1.87 11.29 -12.24
N PHE A 15 -2.61 11.79 -13.22
CA PHE A 15 -3.51 12.92 -13.03
C PHE A 15 -4.80 12.47 -12.32
N SER A 16 -5.39 13.36 -11.52
CA SER A 16 -6.77 13.21 -11.10
C SER A 16 -7.72 13.39 -12.30
N PRO A 17 -8.86 12.69 -12.34
CA PRO A 17 -9.86 12.86 -13.40
C PRO A 17 -10.39 14.29 -13.56
N ASP A 18 -10.47 15.06 -12.47
CA ASP A 18 -10.81 16.49 -12.51
C ASP A 18 -9.71 17.38 -13.10
N GLY A 19 -8.52 16.81 -13.36
CA GLY A 19 -7.36 17.48 -13.93
C GLY A 19 -6.70 18.51 -13.00
N GLN A 20 -7.07 18.57 -11.72
CA GLN A 20 -6.58 19.59 -10.78
C GLN A 20 -5.38 19.13 -9.94
N ARG A 21 -5.11 17.82 -9.89
CA ARG A 21 -4.07 17.23 -9.02
C ARG A 21 -3.27 16.16 -9.75
N ILE A 22 -2.09 15.91 -9.23
CA ILE A 22 -1.20 14.82 -9.65
C ILE A 22 -0.90 13.98 -8.40
N VAL A 23 -0.86 12.66 -8.57
CA VAL A 23 -0.37 11.73 -7.54
C VAL A 23 0.89 11.05 -8.03
N SER A 24 1.84 10.80 -7.13
CA SER A 24 3.06 10.04 -7.41
C SER A 24 3.35 8.99 -6.34
N GLY A 25 3.97 7.88 -6.73
CA GLY A 25 4.50 6.85 -5.82
C GLY A 25 6.00 6.62 -6.03
N SER A 26 6.74 6.32 -4.96
CA SER A 26 8.21 6.28 -4.97
C SER A 26 8.81 5.11 -4.17
N ASN A 27 10.09 4.84 -4.44
CA ASN A 27 10.95 3.99 -3.63
C ASN A 27 11.18 4.53 -2.20
N ASP A 28 10.90 5.80 -1.93
CA ASP A 28 10.91 6.36 -0.57
C ASP A 28 9.71 5.87 0.29
N LYS A 29 8.91 4.94 -0.26
CA LYS A 29 7.77 4.28 0.37
C LYS A 29 6.57 5.19 0.60
N THR A 30 6.59 6.39 0.02
CA THR A 30 5.49 7.36 0.13
C THR A 30 4.69 7.48 -1.16
N VAL A 31 3.43 7.85 -0.97
CA VAL A 31 2.60 8.44 -2.03
C VAL A 31 2.53 9.94 -1.78
N ARG A 32 2.61 10.77 -2.81
CA ARG A 32 2.53 12.23 -2.68
C ARG A 32 1.49 12.81 -3.63
N LEU A 33 0.87 13.88 -3.17
CA LEU A 33 -0.13 14.64 -3.90
C LEU A 33 0.44 16.02 -4.27
N TRP A 34 0.10 16.49 -5.45
CA TRP A 34 0.58 17.75 -6.01
C TRP A 34 -0.55 18.49 -6.70
N ASP A 35 -0.45 19.82 -6.77
CA ASP A 35 -1.21 20.60 -7.73
C ASP A 35 -0.60 20.47 -9.14
N VAL A 36 -1.33 20.93 -10.15
CA VAL A 36 -0.86 20.91 -11.54
C VAL A 36 0.37 21.78 -11.81
N ASN A 37 0.72 22.69 -10.89
CA ASN A 37 1.92 23.53 -10.98
C ASN A 37 3.14 22.87 -10.31
N GLY A 38 2.98 21.66 -9.77
CA GLY A 38 4.03 20.92 -9.09
C GLY A 38 4.27 21.35 -7.64
N GLN A 39 3.33 22.03 -6.99
CA GLN A 39 3.40 22.29 -5.56
C GLN A 39 2.83 21.10 -4.78
N PRO A 40 3.51 20.64 -3.71
CA PRO A 40 2.98 19.56 -2.88
C PRO A 40 1.70 19.99 -2.17
N ILE A 41 0.71 19.10 -2.15
CA ILE A 41 -0.54 19.27 -1.42
C ILE A 41 -0.51 18.36 -0.19
N GLY A 42 -0.46 18.97 0.99
CA GLY A 42 -0.44 18.24 2.26
C GLY A 42 0.87 17.48 2.51
N GLN A 43 0.81 16.55 3.46
CA GLN A 43 1.94 15.69 3.81
C GLN A 43 1.96 14.44 2.91
N PRO A 44 3.12 13.77 2.75
CA PRO A 44 3.21 12.48 2.09
C PRO A 44 2.29 11.46 2.78
N PHE A 45 1.67 10.58 1.99
CA PHE A 45 0.89 9.48 2.53
C PHE A 45 1.85 8.36 2.90
N VAL A 46 1.97 8.14 4.21
CA VAL A 46 2.90 7.18 4.80
C VAL A 46 2.14 5.94 5.22
N GLY A 47 2.73 4.77 5.00
CA GLY A 47 2.20 3.52 5.51
C GLY A 47 2.71 2.29 4.78
N HIS A 48 3.10 2.42 3.51
CA HIS A 48 3.75 1.32 2.82
C HIS A 48 5.11 1.01 3.47
N GLU A 49 5.43 -0.28 3.58
CA GLU A 49 6.67 -0.76 4.19
C GLU A 49 7.78 -1.01 3.16
N ASP A 50 7.43 -0.97 1.88
CA ASP A 50 8.33 -1.14 0.74
C ASP A 50 7.93 -0.21 -0.43
N TRP A 51 8.69 -0.27 -1.52
CA TRP A 51 8.57 0.60 -2.69
C TRP A 51 7.15 0.67 -3.25
N VAL A 52 6.68 1.89 -3.50
CA VAL A 52 5.39 2.11 -4.15
C VAL A 52 5.59 2.05 -5.66
N ARG A 53 5.00 1.06 -6.31
CA ARG A 53 5.19 0.77 -7.74
C ARG A 53 4.14 1.40 -8.64
N SER A 54 2.93 1.58 -8.13
CA SER A 54 1.81 2.08 -8.91
C SER A 54 0.90 2.95 -8.08
N VAL A 55 0.36 3.99 -8.70
CA VAL A 55 -0.66 4.89 -8.13
C VAL A 55 -1.74 5.19 -9.16
N ALA A 56 -2.97 5.37 -8.71
CA ALA A 56 -4.08 5.85 -9.54
C ALA A 56 -5.12 6.61 -8.72
N PHE A 57 -5.86 7.50 -9.36
CA PHE A 57 -7.04 8.13 -8.78
C PHE A 57 -8.31 7.31 -9.07
N SER A 58 -9.28 7.40 -8.17
CA SER A 58 -10.66 7.01 -8.45
C SER A 58 -11.30 8.00 -9.45
N PRO A 59 -12.32 7.56 -10.22
CA PRO A 59 -13.01 8.42 -11.20
C PRO A 59 -13.63 9.70 -10.62
N ASP A 60 -14.04 9.67 -9.34
CA ASP A 60 -14.59 10.82 -8.60
C ASP A 60 -13.52 11.75 -8.01
N SER A 61 -12.24 11.45 -8.23
CA SER A 61 -11.07 12.14 -7.68
C SER A 61 -11.01 12.18 -6.14
N GLN A 62 -11.85 11.44 -5.43
CA GLN A 62 -11.89 11.47 -3.96
C GLN A 62 -10.94 10.46 -3.30
N ARG A 63 -10.49 9.45 -4.05
CA ARG A 63 -9.63 8.39 -3.53
C ARG A 63 -8.41 8.19 -4.41
N ILE A 64 -7.36 7.74 -3.76
CA ILE A 64 -6.13 7.28 -4.41
C ILE A 64 -5.94 5.81 -4.05
N VAL A 65 -5.48 5.02 -5.02
CA VAL A 65 -5.02 3.65 -4.78
C VAL A 65 -3.51 3.60 -5.04
N SER A 66 -2.79 2.84 -4.22
CA SER A 66 -1.38 2.52 -4.43
C SER A 66 -1.10 1.05 -4.25
N GLY A 67 -0.19 0.52 -5.07
CA GLY A 67 0.34 -0.84 -4.96
C GLY A 67 1.83 -0.80 -4.64
N SER A 68 2.28 -1.68 -3.75
CA SER A 68 3.65 -1.71 -3.25
C SER A 68 4.24 -3.12 -3.26
N ASP A 69 5.57 -3.18 -3.26
CA ASP A 69 6.35 -4.39 -3.07
C ASP A 69 6.14 -4.99 -1.65
N ASP A 70 5.47 -4.28 -0.74
CA ASP A 70 5.07 -4.77 0.60
C ASP A 70 3.88 -5.75 0.60
N GLU A 71 3.49 -6.24 -0.58
CA GLU A 71 2.37 -7.16 -0.80
C GLU A 71 0.99 -6.56 -0.46
N THR A 72 0.90 -5.23 -0.31
CA THR A 72 -0.36 -4.53 -0.04
C THR A 72 -0.77 -3.57 -1.14
N ILE A 73 -2.09 -3.42 -1.27
CA ILE A 73 -2.73 -2.30 -1.94
C ILE A 73 -3.36 -1.43 -0.85
N ARG A 74 -3.14 -0.12 -0.94
CA ARG A 74 -3.75 0.84 -0.02
C ARG A 74 -4.69 1.78 -0.75
N ILE A 75 -5.81 2.09 -0.10
CA ILE A 75 -6.78 3.09 -0.54
C ILE A 75 -6.70 4.27 0.42
N TRP A 76 -6.49 5.45 -0.12
CA TRP A 76 -6.31 6.70 0.61
C TRP A 76 -7.45 7.66 0.31
N ASP A 77 -7.80 8.47 1.30
CA ASP A 77 -8.60 9.67 1.08
C ASP A 77 -7.73 10.75 0.42
N ALA A 78 -8.14 11.24 -0.76
CA ALA A 78 -7.35 12.19 -1.52
C ALA A 78 -7.40 13.63 -0.96
N THR A 79 -8.24 13.89 0.04
CA THR A 79 -8.39 15.19 0.69
C THR A 79 -7.65 15.21 2.02
N THR A 80 -7.81 14.18 2.84
CA THR A 80 -7.21 14.12 4.18
C THR A 80 -5.83 13.44 4.19
N GLY A 81 -5.56 12.58 3.21
CA GLY A 81 -4.37 11.72 3.18
C GLY A 81 -4.49 10.47 4.06
N ASP A 82 -5.64 10.23 4.69
CA ASP A 82 -5.85 9.09 5.58
C ASP A 82 -5.87 7.76 4.80
N CYS A 83 -5.27 6.73 5.37
CA CYS A 83 -5.36 5.37 4.85
C CYS A 83 -6.73 4.77 5.19
N LEU A 84 -7.64 4.73 4.22
CA LEU A 84 -9.00 4.22 4.38
C LEU A 84 -9.05 2.69 4.44
N ARG A 85 -8.20 2.01 3.68
CA ARG A 85 -8.17 0.54 3.62
C ARG A 85 -6.81 0.02 3.20
N VAL A 86 -6.40 -1.08 3.82
CA VAL A 86 -5.28 -1.93 3.37
C VAL A 86 -5.86 -3.24 2.87
N ILE A 87 -5.47 -3.64 1.67
CA ILE A 87 -5.80 -4.92 1.06
C ILE A 87 -4.49 -5.68 0.96
N SER A 88 -4.40 -6.82 1.64
CA SER A 88 -3.22 -7.67 1.60
C SER A 88 -3.56 -8.99 0.92
N TYR A 89 -2.65 -9.46 0.06
CA TYR A 89 -2.75 -10.78 -0.56
C TYR A 89 -2.16 -11.89 0.31
N LYS A 90 -1.75 -11.55 1.54
CA LYS A 90 -1.23 -12.49 2.53
C LYS A 90 -2.37 -13.29 3.15
N PHE A 91 -2.96 -14.22 2.39
CA PHE A 91 -3.79 -15.26 2.99
C PHE A 91 -2.87 -16.27 3.68
N CYS A 92 -2.64 -16.07 4.99
CA CYS A 92 -2.19 -17.03 6.01
C CYS A 92 -2.13 -16.39 7.41
N ALA A 93 -2.04 -15.06 7.52
CA ALA A 93 -2.02 -14.38 8.82
C ALA A 93 -3.44 -14.30 9.39
N GLY A 94 -3.83 -15.28 10.21
CA GLY A 94 -5.14 -15.37 10.86
C GLY A 94 -5.90 -16.67 10.61
N LEU A 95 -5.28 -17.63 9.91
CA LEU A 95 -5.79 -19.00 9.91
C LEU A 95 -5.57 -19.57 11.31
N ASN A 96 -6.63 -19.73 12.10
CA ASN A 96 -6.56 -20.48 13.36
C ASN A 96 -7.23 -21.84 13.14
N ILE A 97 -6.50 -22.77 12.48
CA ILE A 97 -7.05 -24.11 12.24
C ILE A 97 -6.99 -24.89 13.57
N THR A 98 -8.13 -24.93 14.26
CA THR A 98 -8.30 -25.75 15.46
C THR A 98 -8.92 -27.11 15.12
N GLY A 99 -8.62 -28.14 15.90
CA GLY A 99 -9.27 -29.45 15.77
C GLY A 99 -8.77 -30.37 14.64
N VAL A 100 -7.66 -30.04 13.95
CA VAL A 100 -7.12 -30.92 12.90
C VAL A 100 -6.43 -32.15 13.51
N THR A 101 -6.90 -33.35 13.13
CA THR A 101 -6.25 -34.63 13.46
C THR A 101 -5.54 -35.21 12.24
N GLY A 102 -4.54 -36.06 12.45
CA GLY A 102 -3.85 -36.77 11.35
C GLY A 102 -2.69 -36.03 10.67
N LEU A 103 -2.26 -34.86 11.17
CA LEU A 103 -1.07 -34.16 10.65
C LEU A 103 0.22 -34.83 11.10
N THR A 104 1.19 -34.93 10.19
CA THR A 104 2.57 -35.33 10.49
C THR A 104 3.36 -34.19 11.16
N SER A 105 4.49 -34.53 11.80
CA SER A 105 5.38 -33.54 12.42
C SER A 105 5.88 -32.48 11.44
N ALA A 106 6.21 -32.89 10.20
CA ALA A 106 6.68 -31.98 9.16
C ALA A 106 5.58 -30.99 8.72
N GLN A 107 4.34 -31.46 8.56
CA GLN A 107 3.20 -30.60 8.23
C GLN A 107 2.90 -29.59 9.34
N ARG A 108 3.04 -30.00 10.61
CA ARG A 108 2.87 -29.08 11.75
C ARG A 108 3.95 -28.00 11.80
N ILE A 109 5.20 -28.34 11.49
CA ILE A 109 6.30 -27.36 11.39
C ILE A 109 6.03 -26.37 10.26
N ALA A 110 5.61 -26.85 9.09
CA ALA A 110 5.28 -25.99 7.96
C ALA A 110 4.13 -25.02 8.29
N LEU A 111 3.07 -25.48 8.95
CA LEU A 111 1.96 -24.62 9.39
C LEU A 111 2.37 -23.58 10.44
N LYS A 112 3.27 -23.94 11.36
CA LYS A 112 3.86 -22.99 12.33
C LYS A 112 4.70 -21.92 11.64
N LEU A 113 5.53 -22.31 10.67
CA LEU A 113 6.34 -21.37 9.88
C LEU A 113 5.48 -20.40 9.06
N MET A 114 4.30 -20.84 8.62
CA MET A 114 3.32 -20.01 7.91
C MET A 114 2.41 -19.18 8.83
N GLY A 115 2.53 -19.31 10.16
CA GLY A 115 1.69 -18.59 11.13
C GLY A 115 0.22 -19.04 11.17
N ALA A 116 -0.05 -20.27 10.73
CA ALA A 116 -1.41 -20.82 10.55
C ALA A 116 -1.94 -21.61 11.76
N ILE A 117 -1.14 -21.78 12.81
CA ILE A 117 -1.51 -22.38 14.10
C ILE A 117 -0.66 -21.75 15.22
N ASP A 118 -1.23 -21.61 16.41
CA ASP A 118 -0.54 -21.03 17.57
C ASP A 118 0.69 -21.85 18.02
N ASN A 119 1.67 -21.16 18.62
CA ASN A 119 2.90 -21.76 19.16
C ASN A 119 2.75 -22.32 20.59
N SER A 120 1.54 -22.61 21.06
CA SER A 120 1.31 -23.17 22.40
C SER A 120 1.88 -24.58 22.59
#